data_AF-A0AAE9EPD5-F1
#
_entry.id   AF-A0AAE9EPD5-F1
#
_cell.length_a   1.000
_cell.length_b   1.000
_cell.length_c   1.000
_cell.angle_alpha   90.00
_cell.angle_beta   90.00
_cell.angle_gamma   90.00
#
_symmetry.space_group_name_H-M   'P 1'
#
loop_
_entity.id
_entity.type
_entity.pdbx_description
1 polymer ?
#
loop_
_entity_poly.entity_id
_entity_poly.type
_entity_poly.pdbx_seq_one_letter_code
_entity_poly.pdbx_strand_id
1 'polypeptide(L)'
;MSDDVAEIGAEEEDQITTHYIKALSTHMRAHDFDMYRPMNTLQFSGSFSIAEAHAWLHHLLPNVPSKCPPADTVTNNYRSDANGGTQLQVVYSKGSATFRSDCMTTICIIRDKVSEQTMKMQIRVEVVCELNQESVDHCLKLIDPKISAILTIEKEKLYAAALKELESNNENVFSFLSPSNARLLRDHDMIYEKADGVDVEESGILAIVENLMVARAKLSGKSIKGKLEAIRDLIANDYTLEKMQALFKRMND
;
A
#
# COMPACT_ATOMS: atom_id res chain seq x y z
N MET A 1 -49.67 52.14 10.74
CA MET A 1 -48.42 52.05 11.52
C MET A 1 -48.67 51.03 12.60
N SER A 2 -48.04 49.86 12.62
CA SER A 2 -46.89 49.43 11.81
C SER A 2 -46.89 47.90 11.75
N ASP A 3 -46.24 47.42 10.69
CA ASP A 3 -45.90 46.04 10.41
C ASP A 3 -45.22 45.36 11.60
N ASP A 4 -45.45 44.06 11.74
CA ASP A 4 -44.43 43.19 12.33
C ASP A 4 -44.29 41.94 11.46
N VAL A 5 -43.06 41.79 10.96
CA VAL A 5 -42.59 40.84 9.97
C VAL A 5 -42.25 39.55 10.69
N ALA A 6 -42.85 38.44 10.27
CA ALA A 6 -42.46 37.12 10.74
C ALA A 6 -41.11 36.74 10.11
N GLU A 7 -40.07 36.72 10.94
CA GLU A 7 -38.77 36.11 10.64
C GLU A 7 -38.95 34.59 10.54
N ILE A 8 -38.72 34.03 9.35
CA ILE A 8 -38.74 32.60 9.08
C ILE A 8 -37.28 32.15 9.16
N GLY A 9 -36.92 31.43 10.23
CA GLY A 9 -35.61 30.81 10.38
C GLY A 9 -35.40 29.73 9.30
N ALA A 10 -34.25 29.78 8.62
CA ALA A 10 -33.83 28.72 7.72
C ALA A 10 -33.28 27.55 8.54
N GLU A 11 -33.91 26.38 8.43
CA GLU A 11 -33.36 25.12 8.93
C GLU A 11 -32.24 24.66 8.00
N GLU A 12 -31.00 24.57 8.51
CA GLU A 12 -29.90 23.88 7.82
C GLU A 12 -30.13 22.37 7.94
N GLU A 13 -30.43 21.70 6.82
CA GLU A 13 -30.50 20.24 6.74
C GLU A 13 -29.10 19.66 6.48
N ASP A 14 -28.56 18.92 7.47
CA ASP A 14 -27.34 18.12 7.30
C ASP A 14 -27.64 16.79 6.59
N GLN A 15 -27.02 16.56 5.42
CA GLN A 15 -27.13 15.30 4.68
C GLN A 15 -25.97 14.36 4.99
N ILE A 16 -26.25 13.22 5.62
CA ILE A 16 -25.27 12.17 5.92
C ILE A 16 -25.11 11.23 4.71
N THR A 17 -23.89 11.10 4.18
CA THR A 17 -23.55 10.12 3.13
C THR A 17 -22.58 9.06 3.65
N THR A 18 -22.90 7.78 3.41
CA THR A 18 -22.04 6.64 3.82
C THR A 18 -21.20 6.17 2.64
N HIS A 19 -19.88 6.18 2.82
CA HIS A 19 -18.92 5.68 1.82
C HIS A 19 -18.19 4.44 2.34
N TYR A 20 -18.20 3.36 1.55
CA TYR A 20 -17.53 2.11 1.89
C TYR A 20 -16.15 2.04 1.21
N ILE A 21 -15.09 2.06 2.01
CA ILE A 21 -13.73 1.85 1.51
C ILE A 21 -13.51 0.35 1.29
N LYS A 22 -13.18 -0.03 0.05
CA LYS A 22 -12.92 -1.42 -0.34
C LYS A 22 -11.59 -1.92 0.24
N ALA A 23 -11.48 -3.22 0.52
CA ALA A 23 -10.29 -3.79 1.15
C ALA A 23 -9.00 -3.63 0.31
N LEU A 24 -9.13 -3.60 -1.01
CA LEU A 24 -8.06 -3.35 -1.97
C LEU A 24 -8.31 -2.03 -2.73
N SER A 25 -8.71 -0.98 -2.00
CA SER A 25 -9.08 0.33 -2.58
C SER A 25 -7.99 1.00 -3.42
N THR A 26 -6.71 0.66 -3.20
CA THR A 26 -5.56 1.19 -3.94
C THR A 26 -5.30 0.49 -5.28
N HIS A 27 -6.03 -0.60 -5.57
CA HIS A 27 -5.86 -1.34 -6.82
C HIS A 27 -6.71 -0.72 -7.93
N MET A 28 -6.08 -0.39 -9.04
CA MET A 28 -6.74 0.12 -10.24
C MET A 28 -6.72 -0.92 -11.34
N ARG A 29 -7.74 -0.91 -12.20
CA ARG A 29 -7.84 -1.87 -13.31
C ARG A 29 -6.72 -1.61 -14.32
N ALA A 30 -6.07 -2.68 -14.76
CA ALA A 30 -4.98 -2.66 -15.72
C ALA A 30 -5.30 -3.57 -16.92
N HIS A 31 -4.75 -3.25 -18.08
CA HIS A 31 -4.83 -4.10 -19.27
C HIS A 31 -3.68 -5.12 -19.30
N ASP A 32 -2.49 -4.68 -18.90
CA ASP A 32 -1.28 -5.49 -18.91
C ASP A 32 -1.11 -6.30 -17.62
N PHE A 33 -0.52 -7.48 -17.75
CA PHE A 33 -0.13 -8.34 -16.64
C PHE A 33 1.16 -9.07 -16.99
N ASP A 34 2.18 -8.88 -16.18
CA ASP A 34 3.50 -9.48 -16.38
C ASP A 34 3.55 -10.83 -15.68
N MET A 35 3.38 -11.90 -16.47
CA MET A 35 3.35 -13.27 -15.97
C MET A 35 4.71 -13.77 -15.45
N TYR A 36 5.81 -13.05 -15.72
CA TYR A 36 7.16 -13.46 -15.35
C TYR A 36 7.59 -12.96 -13.97
N ARG A 37 6.79 -12.11 -13.32
CA ARG A 37 7.05 -11.72 -11.92
C ARG A 37 6.86 -12.93 -10.99
N PRO A 38 7.52 -12.94 -9.82
CA PRO A 38 7.33 -14.00 -8.84
C PRO A 38 5.92 -13.95 -8.23
N MET A 39 4.97 -14.65 -8.87
CA MET A 39 3.58 -14.68 -8.45
C MET A 39 3.35 -15.64 -7.29
N ASN A 40 2.58 -15.19 -6.31
CA ASN A 40 1.87 -16.03 -5.36
C ASN A 40 0.49 -16.37 -5.95
N THR A 41 0.01 -17.58 -5.71
CA THR A 41 -1.28 -18.07 -6.23
C THR A 41 -2.19 -18.49 -5.10
N LEU A 42 -3.40 -17.94 -5.07
CA LEU A 42 -4.46 -18.32 -4.14
C LEU A 42 -5.67 -18.80 -4.95
N GLN A 43 -6.05 -20.06 -4.74
CA GLN A 43 -7.14 -20.70 -5.46
C GLN A 43 -8.24 -21.11 -4.48
N PHE A 44 -9.47 -20.79 -4.86
CA PHE A 44 -10.69 -21.27 -4.23
C PHE A 44 -11.40 -22.21 -5.20
N SER A 45 -11.73 -23.41 -4.75
CA SER A 45 -12.49 -24.41 -5.50
C SER A 45 -13.69 -24.86 -4.68
N GLY A 46 -14.88 -24.99 -5.28
CA GLY A 46 -16.06 -25.39 -4.52
C GLY A 46 -17.38 -25.28 -5.27
N SER A 47 -18.48 -25.32 -4.53
CA SER A 47 -19.84 -25.30 -5.09
C SER A 47 -20.43 -23.90 -5.19
N PHE A 48 -19.66 -22.93 -5.70
CA PHE A 48 -20.13 -21.56 -5.92
C PHE A 48 -20.37 -21.27 -7.41
N SER A 49 -21.31 -20.39 -7.68
CA SER A 49 -21.61 -19.82 -8.98
C SER A 49 -20.58 -18.74 -9.37
N ILE A 50 -20.50 -18.45 -10.66
CA ILE A 50 -19.70 -17.33 -11.15
C ILE A 50 -20.17 -15.98 -10.58
N ALA A 51 -21.48 -15.84 -10.30
CA ALA A 51 -22.05 -14.63 -9.72
C ALA A 51 -21.58 -14.41 -8.27
N GLU A 52 -21.44 -15.48 -7.48
CA GLU A 52 -20.89 -15.40 -6.12
C GLU A 52 -19.41 -15.02 -6.15
N ALA A 53 -18.61 -15.64 -7.02
CA ALA A 53 -17.20 -15.27 -7.20
C ALA A 53 -17.04 -13.80 -7.64
N HIS A 54 -17.90 -13.36 -8.58
CA HIS A 54 -17.94 -11.97 -9.00
C HIS A 54 -18.32 -11.02 -7.86
N ALA A 55 -19.29 -11.41 -7.03
CA ALA A 55 -19.68 -10.63 -5.85
C ALA A 55 -18.49 -10.48 -4.88
N TRP A 56 -17.70 -11.52 -4.64
CA TRP A 56 -16.48 -11.40 -3.83
C TRP A 56 -15.52 -10.35 -4.40
N LEU A 57 -15.29 -10.39 -5.72
CA LEU A 57 -14.44 -9.41 -6.41
C LEU A 57 -14.98 -7.98 -6.26
N HIS A 58 -16.30 -7.80 -6.40
CA HIS A 58 -16.96 -6.50 -6.22
C HIS A 58 -16.82 -5.94 -4.79
N HIS A 59 -16.72 -6.79 -3.77
CA HIS A 59 -16.48 -6.36 -2.40
C HIS A 59 -15.00 -6.08 -2.11
N LEU A 60 -14.08 -6.70 -2.84
CA LEU A 60 -12.64 -6.54 -2.67
C LEU A 60 -12.10 -5.27 -3.35
N LEU A 61 -12.50 -5.01 -4.58
CA LEU A 61 -11.85 -4.06 -5.48
C LEU A 61 -12.76 -2.89 -5.87
N PRO A 62 -12.20 -1.70 -6.13
CA PRO A 62 -12.95 -0.60 -6.70
C PRO A 62 -13.30 -0.85 -8.17
N ASN A 63 -14.32 -0.16 -8.67
CA ASN A 63 -14.70 -0.12 -10.09
C ASN A 63 -15.00 -1.49 -10.74
N VAL A 64 -15.35 -2.48 -9.94
CA VAL A 64 -15.94 -3.75 -10.41
C VAL A 64 -17.44 -3.54 -10.57
N PRO A 65 -18.04 -3.80 -11.75
CA PRO A 65 -19.48 -3.72 -11.93
C PRO A 65 -20.25 -4.52 -10.87
N SER A 66 -21.46 -4.09 -10.52
CA SER A 66 -22.31 -4.87 -9.59
C SER A 66 -22.93 -6.10 -10.25
N LYS A 67 -23.11 -6.06 -11.58
CA LYS A 67 -23.66 -7.16 -12.37
C LYS A 67 -22.54 -8.02 -12.94
N CYS A 68 -22.65 -9.33 -12.71
CA CYS A 68 -21.75 -10.31 -13.30
C CYS A 68 -21.83 -10.26 -14.83
N PRO A 69 -20.69 -10.21 -15.55
CA PRO A 69 -20.67 -10.33 -17.00
C PRO A 69 -21.27 -11.66 -17.48
N PRO A 70 -21.92 -11.71 -18.67
CA PRO A 70 -22.41 -12.94 -19.27
C PRO A 70 -21.25 -13.69 -19.95
N ALA A 71 -20.33 -14.22 -19.16
CA ALA A 71 -19.20 -15.02 -19.62
C ALA A 71 -19.03 -16.25 -18.72
N ASP A 72 -18.53 -17.37 -19.27
CA ASP A 72 -18.29 -18.58 -18.47
C ASP A 72 -17.05 -18.46 -17.57
N THR A 73 -16.10 -17.65 -18.01
CA THR A 73 -14.86 -17.32 -17.31
C THR A 73 -14.57 -15.84 -17.47
N VAL A 74 -14.15 -15.18 -16.40
CA VAL A 74 -13.75 -13.78 -16.41
C VAL A 74 -12.31 -13.64 -15.91
N THR A 75 -11.52 -12.84 -16.62
CA THR A 75 -10.15 -12.49 -16.25
C THR A 75 -10.02 -10.99 -16.11
N ASN A 76 -9.54 -10.53 -14.96
CA ASN A 76 -9.31 -9.12 -14.66
C ASN A 76 -7.91 -8.91 -14.10
N ASN A 77 -7.21 -7.90 -14.62
CA ASN A 77 -5.89 -7.50 -14.12
C ASN A 77 -6.00 -6.16 -13.38
N TYR A 78 -5.20 -6.01 -12.34
CA TYR A 78 -5.13 -4.82 -11.50
C TYR A 78 -3.68 -4.51 -11.14
N ARG A 79 -3.43 -3.24 -10.83
CA ARG A 79 -2.15 -2.74 -10.34
C ARG A 79 -2.38 -1.87 -9.11
N SER A 80 -1.50 -1.97 -8.12
CA SER A 80 -1.50 -1.10 -6.93
C SER A 80 -0.30 -0.17 -6.96
N ASP A 81 -0.54 1.13 -7.14
CA ASP A 81 0.55 2.12 -7.12
C ASP A 81 1.05 2.42 -5.72
N ALA A 82 0.21 2.19 -4.69
CA ALA A 82 0.62 2.31 -3.29
C ALA A 82 1.80 1.38 -2.95
N ASN A 83 1.79 0.16 -3.50
CA ASN A 83 2.79 -0.87 -3.23
C ASN A 83 3.90 -0.91 -4.29
N GLY A 84 4.23 0.23 -4.92
CA GLY A 84 5.28 0.30 -5.93
C GLY A 84 4.94 -0.37 -7.28
N GLY A 85 3.65 -0.56 -7.58
CA GLY A 85 3.19 -1.12 -8.85
C GLY A 85 3.09 -2.65 -8.88
N THR A 86 2.82 -3.27 -7.74
CA THR A 86 2.48 -4.71 -7.64
C THR A 86 1.22 -5.02 -8.46
N GLN A 87 1.13 -6.23 -9.00
CA GLN A 87 0.04 -6.67 -9.86
C GLN A 87 -0.83 -7.74 -9.21
N LEU A 88 -2.10 -7.76 -9.60
CA LEU A 88 -3.08 -8.76 -9.24
C LEU A 88 -3.85 -9.19 -10.49
N GLN A 89 -3.82 -10.47 -10.81
CA GLN A 89 -4.73 -11.08 -11.77
C GLN A 89 -5.76 -11.92 -11.03
N VAL A 90 -7.01 -11.79 -11.46
CA VAL A 90 -8.12 -12.61 -10.97
C VAL A 90 -8.75 -13.32 -12.15
N VAL A 91 -8.80 -14.65 -12.09
CA VAL A 91 -9.50 -15.50 -13.04
C VAL A 91 -10.55 -16.29 -12.27
N TYR A 92 -11.81 -16.20 -12.68
CA TYR A 92 -12.88 -16.93 -12.01
C TYR A 92 -13.93 -17.44 -13.00
N SER A 93 -14.50 -18.59 -12.66
CA SER A 93 -15.55 -19.30 -13.39
C SER A 93 -16.47 -19.98 -12.38
N LYS A 94 -17.44 -20.76 -12.86
CA LYS A 94 -18.26 -21.59 -11.97
C LYS A 94 -17.36 -22.56 -11.18
N GLY A 95 -17.45 -22.50 -9.85
CA GLY A 95 -16.77 -23.39 -8.92
C GLY A 95 -15.25 -23.22 -8.79
N SER A 96 -14.66 -22.22 -9.44
CA SER A 96 -13.22 -21.94 -9.36
C SER A 96 -12.92 -20.44 -9.41
N ALA A 97 -12.03 -19.98 -8.52
CA ALA A 97 -11.52 -18.62 -8.53
C ALA A 97 -10.04 -18.62 -8.14
N THR A 98 -9.20 -18.09 -9.02
CA THR A 98 -7.75 -18.02 -8.86
C THR A 98 -7.29 -16.57 -8.84
N PHE A 99 -6.58 -16.21 -7.79
CA PHE A 99 -5.97 -14.90 -7.57
C PHE A 99 -4.45 -15.07 -7.65
N ARG A 100 -3.79 -14.32 -8.53
CA ARG A 100 -2.33 -14.32 -8.70
C ARG A 100 -1.78 -12.94 -8.44
N SER A 101 -0.83 -12.81 -7.52
CA SER A 101 -0.21 -11.52 -7.22
C SER A 101 1.25 -11.67 -6.81
N ASP A 102 2.07 -10.73 -7.26
CA ASP A 102 3.46 -10.56 -6.82
C ASP A 102 3.57 -10.01 -5.39
N CYS A 103 2.45 -9.72 -4.71
CA CYS A 103 2.40 -9.19 -3.35
C CYS A 103 1.68 -10.13 -2.36
N MET A 104 2.41 -10.60 -1.34
CA MET A 104 1.83 -11.44 -0.27
C MET A 104 0.76 -10.72 0.55
N THR A 105 0.86 -9.40 0.74
CA THR A 105 -0.18 -8.61 1.44
C THR A 105 -1.51 -8.68 0.71
N THR A 106 -1.50 -8.52 -0.62
CA THR A 106 -2.71 -8.63 -1.45
C THR A 106 -3.33 -10.02 -1.31
N ILE A 107 -2.53 -11.09 -1.42
CA ILE A 107 -3.01 -12.47 -1.24
C ILE A 107 -3.59 -12.69 0.15
N CYS A 108 -2.94 -12.18 1.20
CA CYS A 108 -3.40 -12.33 2.57
C CYS A 108 -4.77 -11.65 2.78
N ILE A 109 -4.93 -10.42 2.28
CA ILE A 109 -6.20 -9.68 2.36
C ILE A 109 -7.32 -10.44 1.63
N ILE A 110 -7.06 -10.92 0.41
CA ILE A 110 -8.04 -11.67 -0.38
C ILE A 110 -8.42 -12.96 0.36
N ARG A 111 -7.44 -13.72 0.86
CA ARG A 111 -7.70 -14.96 1.60
C ARG A 111 -8.65 -14.70 2.76
N ASP A 112 -8.34 -13.70 3.58
CA ASP A 112 -9.13 -13.40 4.77
C ASP A 112 -10.54 -12.91 4.41
N LYS A 113 -10.67 -11.99 3.45
CA LYS A 113 -11.95 -11.40 3.07
C LYS A 113 -12.85 -12.37 2.30
N VAL A 114 -12.30 -13.17 1.39
CA VAL A 114 -13.10 -14.18 0.67
C VAL A 114 -13.52 -15.29 1.63
N SER A 115 -12.63 -15.74 2.53
CA SER A 115 -13.00 -16.75 3.54
C SER A 115 -14.10 -16.24 4.48
N GLU A 116 -14.06 -14.96 4.86
CA GLU A 116 -15.13 -14.33 5.63
C GLU A 116 -16.47 -14.37 4.88
N GLN A 117 -16.46 -14.08 3.57
CA GLN A 117 -17.68 -14.11 2.74
C GLN A 117 -18.22 -15.54 2.55
N THR A 118 -17.36 -16.51 2.28
CA THR A 118 -17.79 -17.91 2.10
C THR A 118 -18.37 -18.49 3.38
N MET A 119 -17.79 -18.15 4.55
CA MET A 119 -18.36 -18.51 5.85
C MET A 119 -19.74 -17.88 6.07
N LYS A 120 -19.90 -16.57 5.80
CA LYS A 120 -21.20 -15.88 5.93
C LYS A 120 -22.28 -16.47 5.04
N MET A 121 -21.92 -16.89 3.83
CA MET A 121 -22.84 -17.50 2.86
C MET A 121 -22.97 -19.03 3.02
N GLN A 122 -22.25 -19.62 3.98
CA GLN A 122 -22.17 -21.08 4.20
C GLN A 122 -21.75 -21.88 2.96
N ILE A 123 -20.92 -21.29 2.10
CA ILE A 123 -20.38 -21.92 0.90
C ILE A 123 -19.15 -22.74 1.31
N ARG A 124 -19.16 -24.04 1.02
CA ARG A 124 -17.99 -24.89 1.21
C ARG A 124 -16.99 -24.66 0.07
N VAL A 125 -15.80 -24.20 0.45
CA VAL A 125 -14.67 -23.98 -0.47
C VAL A 125 -13.43 -24.67 0.05
N GLU A 126 -12.69 -25.28 -0.87
CA GLU A 126 -11.31 -25.67 -0.69
C GLU A 126 -10.42 -24.47 -1.04
N VAL A 127 -9.42 -24.20 -0.19
CA VAL A 127 -8.49 -23.07 -0.38
C VAL A 127 -7.08 -23.62 -0.51
N VAL A 128 -6.45 -23.36 -1.66
CA VAL A 128 -5.05 -23.71 -1.92
C VAL A 128 -4.25 -22.41 -2.07
N CYS A 129 -3.13 -22.31 -1.37
CA CYS A 129 -2.28 -21.13 -1.38
C CYS A 129 -0.83 -21.54 -1.65
N GLU A 130 -0.29 -21.13 -2.79
CA GLU A 130 1.08 -21.36 -3.22
C GLU A 130 1.85 -20.05 -3.15
N LEU A 131 2.94 -20.04 -2.38
CA LEU A 131 3.71 -18.84 -2.12
C LEU A 131 5.05 -18.90 -2.84
N ASN A 132 5.36 -17.84 -3.59
CA ASN A 132 6.70 -17.65 -4.15
C ASN A 132 7.50 -16.77 -3.19
N GLN A 133 8.54 -17.31 -2.58
CA GLN A 133 9.36 -16.58 -1.60
C GLN A 133 10.13 -15.40 -2.24
N GLU A 134 10.42 -15.45 -3.53
CA GLU A 134 11.07 -14.35 -4.27
C GLU A 134 10.16 -13.13 -4.42
N SER A 135 8.84 -13.30 -4.23
CA SER A 135 7.86 -12.19 -4.30
C SER A 135 8.11 -11.10 -3.26
N VAL A 136 8.68 -11.48 -2.10
CA VAL A 136 9.07 -10.53 -1.05
C VAL A 136 10.21 -9.65 -1.52
N ASP A 137 11.30 -10.26 -2.01
CA ASP A 137 12.47 -9.52 -2.53
C ASP A 137 12.06 -8.62 -3.71
N HIS A 138 11.12 -9.08 -4.55
CA HIS A 138 10.55 -8.28 -5.62
C HIS A 138 9.76 -7.07 -5.11
N CYS A 139 8.84 -7.25 -4.16
CA CYS A 139 8.08 -6.15 -3.56
C CYS A 139 9.01 -5.10 -2.90
N LEU A 140 10.05 -5.56 -2.20
CA LEU A 140 11.04 -4.67 -1.59
C LEU A 140 11.78 -3.83 -2.64
N LYS A 141 12.14 -4.42 -3.79
CA LYS A 141 12.74 -3.69 -4.92
C LYS A 141 11.79 -2.65 -5.54
N LEU A 142 10.49 -2.95 -5.60
CA LEU A 142 9.51 -2.01 -6.15
C LEU A 142 9.31 -0.79 -5.25
N ILE A 143 9.38 -0.97 -3.92
CA ILE A 143 9.10 0.09 -2.95
C ILE A 143 10.35 0.89 -2.55
N ASP A 144 11.55 0.32 -2.73
CA ASP A 144 12.84 0.93 -2.40
C ASP A 144 13.04 2.34 -2.98
N PRO A 145 12.76 2.64 -4.26
CA PRO A 145 12.91 4.00 -4.79
C PRO A 145 12.11 5.05 -4.02
N LYS A 146 10.92 4.67 -3.51
CA LYS A 146 10.06 5.57 -2.72
C LYS A 146 10.63 5.79 -1.33
N ILE A 147 11.10 4.72 -0.66
CA ILE A 147 11.76 4.84 0.65
C ILE A 147 13.01 5.71 0.54
N SER A 148 13.88 5.40 -0.41
CA SER A 148 15.14 6.12 -0.65
C SER A 148 14.90 7.60 -0.96
N ALA A 149 13.86 7.93 -1.74
CA ALA A 149 13.51 9.33 -2.03
C ALA A 149 13.07 10.09 -0.77
N ILE A 150 12.22 9.50 0.07
CA ILE A 150 11.75 10.13 1.32
C ILE A 150 12.94 10.37 2.27
N LEU A 151 13.76 9.34 2.51
CA LEU A 151 14.92 9.45 3.40
C LEU A 151 15.95 10.47 2.88
N THR A 152 16.09 10.61 1.56
CA THR A 152 16.96 11.64 0.97
C THR A 152 16.42 13.04 1.27
N ILE A 153 15.11 13.26 1.12
CA ILE A 153 14.47 14.55 1.40
C ILE A 153 14.59 14.92 2.89
N GLU A 154 14.34 13.96 3.79
CA GLU A 154 14.49 14.18 5.24
C GLU A 154 15.93 14.55 5.62
N LYS A 155 16.91 13.88 5.02
CA LYS A 155 18.34 14.17 5.22
C LYS A 155 18.72 15.55 4.67
N GLU A 156 18.24 15.91 3.48
CA GLU A 156 18.45 17.23 2.89
C GLU A 156 17.84 18.33 3.77
N LYS A 157 16.62 18.14 4.28
CA LYS A 157 15.94 19.06 5.20
C LYS A 157 16.73 19.24 6.50
N LEU A 158 17.20 18.16 7.11
CA LEU A 158 18.00 18.21 8.34
C LEU A 158 19.29 19.01 8.15
N TYR A 159 20.01 18.79 7.04
CA TYR A 159 21.22 19.56 6.75
C TYR A 159 20.92 21.01 6.40
N ALA A 160 19.88 21.28 5.62
CA ALA A 160 19.47 22.64 5.29
C ALA A 160 19.16 23.44 6.57
N ALA A 161 18.46 22.83 7.53
CA ALA A 161 18.17 23.42 8.84
C ALA A 161 19.46 23.80 9.59
N ALA A 162 20.39 22.85 9.73
CA ALA A 162 21.66 23.06 10.43
C ALA A 162 22.54 24.12 9.74
N LEU A 163 22.54 24.16 8.41
CA LEU A 163 23.27 25.16 7.63
C LEU A 163 22.64 26.55 7.76
N LYS A 164 21.31 26.64 7.86
CA LYS A 164 20.59 27.91 8.05
C LYS A 164 20.86 28.50 9.44
N GLU A 165 20.94 27.65 10.45
CA GLU A 165 21.41 28.02 11.79
C GLU A 165 22.86 28.52 11.75
N LEU A 166 23.73 27.86 10.99
CA LEU A 166 25.13 28.26 10.84
C LEU A 166 25.28 29.62 10.13
N GLU A 167 24.50 29.87 9.08
CA GLU A 167 24.43 31.17 8.37
C GLU A 167 24.01 32.30 9.31
N SER A 168 23.01 32.04 10.16
CA SER A 168 22.51 33.03 11.12
C SER A 168 23.56 33.45 12.16
N ASN A 169 24.55 32.58 12.42
CA ASN A 169 25.63 32.82 13.37
C ASN A 169 26.94 33.28 12.73
N ASN A 170 27.06 33.30 11.38
CA ASN A 170 28.31 33.60 10.67
C ASN A 170 28.08 34.40 9.39
N GLU A 171 28.62 35.63 9.34
CA GLU A 171 28.44 36.55 8.20
C GLU A 171 29.08 36.09 6.87
N ASN A 172 30.01 35.12 6.90
CA ASN A 172 30.74 34.62 5.73
C ASN A 172 30.66 33.10 5.56
N VAL A 173 29.54 32.47 5.93
CA VAL A 173 29.41 30.99 5.92
C VAL A 173 29.81 30.36 4.57
N PHE A 174 29.48 31.00 3.45
CA PHE A 174 29.77 30.50 2.11
C PHE A 174 31.25 30.39 1.76
N SER A 175 32.15 31.07 2.48
CA SER A 175 33.59 31.04 2.16
C SER A 175 34.26 29.71 2.52
N PHE A 176 33.64 28.90 3.38
CA PHE A 176 34.19 27.63 3.86
C PHE A 176 33.25 26.43 3.66
N LEU A 177 32.04 26.65 3.15
CA LEU A 177 31.16 25.54 2.77
C LEU A 177 31.65 24.83 1.51
N SER A 178 31.48 23.51 1.49
CA SER A 178 31.63 22.74 0.25
C SER A 178 30.58 23.18 -0.77
N PRO A 179 30.81 22.97 -2.09
CA PRO A 179 29.81 23.29 -3.11
C PRO A 179 28.45 22.61 -2.87
N SER A 180 28.47 21.38 -2.31
CA SER A 180 27.25 20.64 -1.98
C SER A 180 26.47 21.31 -0.84
N ASN A 181 27.14 21.71 0.23
CA ASN A 181 26.48 22.36 1.37
C ASN A 181 26.03 23.78 1.03
N ALA A 182 26.83 24.52 0.27
CA ALA A 182 26.45 25.84 -0.24
C ALA A 182 25.18 25.78 -1.10
N ARG A 183 25.01 24.70 -1.89
CA ARG A 183 23.78 24.45 -2.63
C ARG A 183 22.60 24.17 -1.71
N LEU A 184 22.73 23.27 -0.73
CA LEU A 184 21.66 22.96 0.23
C LEU A 184 21.19 24.21 1.00
N LEU A 185 22.12 25.08 1.39
CA LEU A 185 21.79 26.34 2.06
C LEU A 185 21.06 27.32 1.13
N ARG A 186 21.47 27.41 -0.14
CA ARG A 186 20.80 28.25 -1.15
C ARG A 186 19.40 27.76 -1.48
N ASP A 187 19.25 26.44 -1.59
CA ASP A 187 18.01 25.76 -1.99
C ASP A 187 17.08 25.50 -0.78
N HIS A 188 17.37 26.06 0.39
CA HIS A 188 16.68 25.81 1.66
C HIS A 188 15.16 25.85 1.55
N ASP A 189 14.58 26.93 1.03
CA ASP A 189 13.12 27.12 0.99
C ASP A 189 12.45 26.10 0.06
N MET A 190 13.09 25.79 -1.07
CA MET A 190 12.63 24.76 -2.01
C MET A 190 12.70 23.35 -1.39
N ILE A 191 13.74 23.05 -0.60
CA ILE A 191 13.87 21.78 0.13
C ILE A 191 12.74 21.64 1.15
N TYR A 192 12.43 22.71 1.88
CA TYR A 192 11.34 22.70 2.86
C TYR A 192 9.96 22.57 2.21
N GLU A 193 9.70 23.24 1.09
CA GLU A 193 8.47 23.08 0.32
C GLU A 193 8.32 21.66 -0.22
N LYS A 194 9.40 21.06 -0.74
CA LYS A 194 9.41 19.67 -1.22
C LYS A 194 9.23 18.64 -0.08
N ALA A 195 9.71 18.98 1.11
CA ALA A 195 9.61 18.13 2.29
C ALA A 195 8.31 18.32 3.08
N ASP A 196 7.45 19.26 2.67
CA ASP A 196 6.16 19.48 3.28
C ASP A 196 5.24 18.28 2.99
N GLY A 197 4.76 17.63 4.03
CA GLY A 197 3.95 16.41 3.93
C GLY A 197 4.70 15.17 3.39
N VAL A 198 6.03 15.20 3.34
CA VAL A 198 6.86 14.09 2.83
C VAL A 198 7.80 13.60 3.92
N ASP A 199 7.28 12.72 4.78
CA ASP A 199 8.06 11.95 5.74
C ASP A 199 7.63 10.48 5.80
N VAL A 200 8.42 9.66 6.50
CA VAL A 200 8.16 8.22 6.63
C VAL A 200 6.80 7.92 7.28
N GLU A 201 6.36 8.73 8.24
CA GLU A 201 5.11 8.51 8.98
C GLU A 201 3.88 8.84 8.12
N GLU A 202 3.88 10.00 7.47
CA GLU A 202 2.77 10.49 6.65
C GLU A 202 2.66 9.77 5.29
N SER A 203 3.78 9.28 4.74
CA SER A 203 3.80 8.62 3.42
C SER A 203 3.14 7.24 3.37
N GLY A 204 2.84 6.64 4.53
CA GLY A 204 2.33 5.27 4.67
C GLY A 204 3.32 4.18 4.27
N ILE A 205 4.59 4.54 4.01
CA ILE A 205 5.60 3.60 3.50
C ILE A 205 5.94 2.52 4.52
N LEU A 206 6.01 2.91 5.80
CA LEU A 206 6.23 2.00 6.90
C LEU A 206 5.11 0.96 6.99
N ALA A 207 3.86 1.39 6.89
CA ALA A 207 2.70 0.50 6.91
C ALA A 207 2.74 -0.52 5.76
N ILE A 208 3.21 -0.14 4.57
CA ILE A 208 3.35 -1.06 3.44
C ILE A 208 4.36 -2.17 3.75
N VAL A 209 5.55 -1.81 4.25
CA VAL A 209 6.61 -2.77 4.56
C VAL A 209 6.22 -3.67 5.75
N GLU A 210 5.62 -3.10 6.79
CA GLU A 210 5.11 -3.85 7.94
C GLU A 210 4.02 -4.84 7.53
N ASN A 211 3.05 -4.41 6.72
CA ASN A 211 1.98 -5.27 6.22
C ASN A 211 2.51 -6.40 5.34
N LEU A 212 3.59 -6.18 4.58
CA LEU A 212 4.26 -7.24 3.84
C LEU A 212 4.84 -8.28 4.81
N MET A 213 5.47 -7.84 5.90
CA MET A 213 6.04 -8.75 6.90
C MET A 213 4.96 -9.53 7.65
N VAL A 214 3.88 -8.86 8.05
CA VAL A 214 2.72 -9.49 8.71
C VAL A 214 2.07 -10.51 7.79
N ALA A 215 1.83 -10.16 6.52
CA ALA A 215 1.23 -11.05 5.55
C ALA A 215 2.09 -12.30 5.31
N ARG A 216 3.41 -12.12 5.13
CA ARG A 216 4.35 -13.24 4.98
C ARG A 216 4.29 -14.18 6.17
N ALA A 217 4.36 -13.64 7.39
CA ALA A 217 4.30 -14.42 8.61
C ALA A 217 2.97 -15.18 8.74
N LYS A 218 1.84 -14.51 8.47
CA LYS A 218 0.50 -15.12 8.54
C LYS A 218 0.28 -16.20 7.47
N LEU A 219 0.78 -16.01 6.25
CA LEU A 219 0.68 -16.98 5.17
C LEU A 219 1.62 -18.18 5.38
N SER A 220 2.75 -17.98 6.06
CA SER A 220 3.73 -19.04 6.37
C SER A 220 3.55 -19.68 7.75
N GLY A 221 2.56 -19.26 8.54
CA GLY A 221 2.31 -19.79 9.89
C GLY A 221 3.36 -19.41 10.94
N LYS A 222 4.07 -18.29 10.76
CA LYS A 222 5.17 -17.83 11.64
C LYS A 222 4.76 -16.65 12.51
N SER A 223 5.47 -16.44 13.62
CA SER A 223 5.24 -15.31 14.54
C SER A 223 5.75 -13.98 14.00
N ILE A 224 5.12 -12.86 14.38
CA ILE A 224 5.52 -11.48 14.05
C ILE A 224 6.32 -10.77 15.16
N LYS A 225 6.53 -11.41 16.32
CA LYS A 225 7.04 -10.75 17.53
C LYS A 225 8.42 -10.10 17.31
N GLY A 226 8.53 -8.80 17.63
CA GLY A 226 9.76 -8.02 17.54
C GLY A 226 10.21 -7.64 16.12
N LYS A 227 9.48 -8.06 15.09
CA LYS A 227 9.88 -7.87 13.69
C LYS A 227 9.55 -6.47 13.16
N LEU A 228 8.43 -5.89 13.62
CA LEU A 228 8.01 -4.55 13.22
C LEU A 228 8.95 -3.48 13.77
N GLU A 229 9.37 -3.60 15.04
CA GLU A 229 10.29 -2.63 15.63
C GLU A 229 11.66 -2.62 14.95
N ALA A 230 12.13 -3.78 14.52
CA ALA A 230 13.37 -3.87 13.75
C ALA A 230 13.25 -3.28 12.33
N ILE A 231 12.06 -3.29 11.72
CA ILE A 231 11.81 -2.59 10.45
C ILE A 231 11.86 -1.07 10.67
N ARG A 232 11.18 -0.57 11.72
CA ARG A 232 11.18 0.85 12.10
C ARG A 232 12.59 1.35 12.39
N ASP A 233 13.32 0.62 13.22
CA ASP A 233 14.70 0.94 13.59
C ASP A 233 15.62 0.99 12.36
N LEU A 234 15.49 0.03 11.44
CA LEU A 234 16.29 0.01 10.23
C LEU A 234 15.98 1.20 9.31
N ILE A 235 14.70 1.55 9.12
CA ILE A 235 14.31 2.69 8.28
C ILE A 235 14.81 4.01 8.87
N ALA A 236 14.71 4.17 10.19
CA ALA A 236 15.09 5.40 10.87
C ALA A 236 16.62 5.63 10.90
N ASN A 237 17.41 4.57 11.04
CA ASN A 237 18.83 4.71 11.39
C ASN A 237 19.81 4.37 10.26
N ASP A 238 19.56 3.33 9.48
CA ASP A 238 20.59 2.74 8.60
C ASP A 238 20.00 1.96 7.42
N TYR A 239 19.01 2.55 6.76
CA TYR A 239 18.30 1.90 5.66
C TYR A 239 19.20 1.65 4.46
N THR A 240 19.16 0.41 3.97
CA THR A 240 19.55 0.01 2.62
C THR A 240 18.63 -1.14 2.18
N LEU A 241 18.42 -1.29 0.88
CA LEU A 241 17.63 -2.40 0.35
C LEU A 241 18.19 -3.76 0.79
N GLU A 242 19.51 -3.92 0.77
CA GLU A 242 20.20 -5.16 1.15
C GLU A 242 19.95 -5.50 2.63
N LYS A 243 20.04 -4.52 3.53
CA LYS A 243 19.75 -4.74 4.96
C LYS A 243 18.28 -5.08 5.18
N MET A 244 17.37 -4.44 4.44
CA MET A 244 15.94 -4.74 4.52
C MET A 244 15.63 -6.17 4.04
N GLN A 245 16.21 -6.58 2.92
CA GLN A 245 16.08 -7.95 2.41
C GLN A 245 16.69 -8.97 3.37
N ALA A 246 17.87 -8.69 3.94
CA ALA A 246 18.50 -9.54 4.94
C ALA A 246 17.65 -9.67 6.20
N LEU A 247 17.02 -8.57 6.64
CA LEU A 247 16.10 -8.56 7.78
C LEU A 247 14.91 -9.50 7.52
N PHE A 248 14.27 -9.37 6.36
CA PHE A 248 13.15 -10.24 5.95
C PHE A 248 13.57 -11.71 5.85
N LYS A 249 14.78 -12.01 5.38
CA LYS A 249 15.30 -13.40 5.31
C LYS A 249 15.53 -13.97 6.71
N ARG A 250 16.29 -13.28 7.57
CA ARG A 250 16.59 -13.71 8.95
C ARG A 250 15.34 -13.96 9.77
N MET A 251 14.31 -13.16 9.56
CA MET A 251 13.05 -13.28 10.30
C MET A 251 12.11 -14.35 9.74
N ASN A 252 12.41 -14.93 8.58
CA ASN A 252 11.66 -16.05 8.07
C ASN A 252 12.25 -17.38 8.55
N ASP A 253 13.54 -17.46 8.86
CA ASP A 253 14.13 -18.65 9.48
C ASP A 253 13.60 -18.87 10.91
#